data_AF-A0A969NH08-F1
#
_entry.id   AF-A0A969NH08-F1
#
_cell.length_a   1.000
_cell.length_b   1.000
_cell.length_c   1.000
_cell.angle_alpha   90.00
_cell.angle_beta   90.00
_cell.angle_gamma   90.00
#
_symmetry.space_group_name_H-M   'P 1'
#
loop_
_entity.id
_entity.type
_entity.pdbx_description
1 polymer ?
#
loop_
_entity_poly.entity_id
_entity_poly.type
_entity_poly.pdbx_seq_one_letter_code
_entity_poly.pdbx_strand_id
1 'polypeptide(L)'
;MTTKTYIKEQLLVHLQSAIGEKILICRKAIDLAIEARDNDSKSSVGDKYETNRAMMQIELEKNNRQLAQYLKQKKELSDIDINKTFDKVEFGSLVLTNQGNYLSL
;
A
#
# COMPACT_ATOMS: atom_id res chain seq x y z
N MET A 1 19.47 -5.17 26.11
CA MET A 1 18.44 -4.76 25.12
C MET A 1 17.24 -4.22 25.87
N THR A 2 16.90 -2.95 25.68
CA THR A 2 15.75 -2.28 26.33
C THR A 2 14.44 -2.72 25.68
N THR A 3 13.42 -3.05 26.48
CA THR A 3 12.09 -3.54 26.06
C THR A 3 11.42 -2.69 24.97
N LYS A 4 11.73 -1.39 24.93
CA LYS A 4 11.22 -0.42 23.94
C LYS A 4 11.74 -0.67 22.51
N THR A 5 12.96 -1.18 22.36
CA THR A 5 13.56 -1.48 21.05
C THR A 5 12.96 -2.75 20.46
N TYR A 6 12.73 -3.76 21.29
CA TYR A 6 12.10 -5.04 20.89
C TYR A 6 10.68 -4.86 20.33
N ILE A 7 9.87 -4.01 20.98
CA ILE A 7 8.49 -3.71 20.50
C ILE A 7 8.52 -2.98 19.15
N LYS A 8 9.47 -2.04 18.96
CA LYS A 8 9.63 -1.32 17.69
C LYS A 8 10.00 -2.27 16.54
N GLU A 9 10.90 -3.21 16.78
CA GLU A 9 11.30 -4.21 15.79
C GLU A 9 10.12 -5.10 15.38
N GLN A 10 9.37 -5.63 16.35
CA GLN A 10 8.19 -6.46 16.07
C GLN A 10 7.11 -5.69 15.29
N LEU A 11 6.88 -4.42 15.67
CA LEU A 11 5.91 -3.57 14.98
C LEU A 11 6.34 -3.27 13.54
N LEU A 12 7.63 -2.98 13.32
CA LEU A 12 8.17 -2.72 11.98
C LEU A 12 7.99 -3.93 11.07
N VAL A 13 8.31 -5.14 11.56
CA VAL A 13 8.13 -6.39 10.81
C VAL A 13 6.65 -6.61 10.47
N HIS A 14 5.75 -6.38 11.44
CA HIS A 14 4.31 -6.52 11.20
C HIS A 14 3.80 -5.53 10.14
N LEU A 15 4.22 -4.27 10.21
CA LEU A 15 3.85 -3.24 9.24
C LEU A 15 4.40 -3.56 7.84
N GLN A 16 5.65 -4.03 7.74
CA GLN A 16 6.25 -4.44 6.47
C GLN A 16 5.49 -5.63 5.85
N SER A 17 5.07 -6.60 6.67
CA SER A 17 4.26 -7.74 6.21
C SER A 17 2.89 -7.27 5.70
N ALA A 18 2.18 -6.44 6.49
CA ALA A 18 0.87 -5.92 6.11
C ALA A 18 0.91 -5.09 4.82
N ILE A 19 1.92 -4.24 4.64
CA ILE A 19 2.10 -3.50 3.39
C ILE A 19 2.45 -4.43 2.22
N GLY A 20 3.27 -5.45 2.47
CA GLY A 20 3.58 -6.48 1.47
C GLY A 20 2.33 -7.21 0.96
N GLU A 21 1.44 -7.61 1.87
CA GLU A 21 0.15 -8.22 1.53
C GLU A 21 -0.74 -7.29 0.71
N LYS A 22 -0.85 -6.01 1.12
CA LYS A 22 -1.62 -5.02 0.37
C LYS A 22 -1.07 -4.80 -1.05
N ILE A 23 0.24 -4.74 -1.21
CA ILE A 23 0.90 -4.66 -2.52
C ILE A 23 0.55 -5.88 -3.39
N LEU A 24 0.58 -7.09 -2.80
CA LEU A 24 0.25 -8.32 -3.51
C LEU A 24 -1.20 -8.33 -3.98
N ILE A 25 -2.13 -7.91 -3.12
CA ILE A 25 -3.55 -7.81 -3.45
C ILE A 25 -3.78 -6.80 -4.58
N CYS A 26 -3.19 -5.60 -4.50
CA CYS A 26 -3.32 -4.59 -5.55
C CYS A 26 -2.76 -5.07 -6.89
N ARG A 27 -1.61 -5.76 -6.89
CA ARG A 27 -1.03 -6.34 -8.11
C ARG A 27 -1.96 -7.37 -8.74
N LYS A 28 -2.47 -8.32 -7.94
CA LYS A 28 -3.44 -9.31 -8.43
C LYS A 28 -4.70 -8.66 -9.01
N ALA A 29 -5.22 -7.62 -8.36
CA ALA A 29 -6.39 -6.89 -8.85
C ALA A 29 -6.12 -6.20 -10.20
N ILE A 30 -4.94 -5.62 -10.37
CA ILE A 30 -4.50 -5.02 -11.64
C ILE A 30 -4.38 -6.10 -12.73
N ASP A 31 -3.72 -7.21 -12.43
CA ASP A 31 -3.50 -8.30 -13.39
C ASP A 31 -4.85 -8.88 -13.87
N LEU A 32 -5.77 -9.16 -12.94
CA LEU A 32 -7.12 -9.64 -13.26
C LEU A 32 -7.91 -8.64 -14.11
N ALA A 33 -7.80 -7.34 -13.82
CA ALA A 33 -8.47 -6.31 -14.60
C ALA A 33 -7.90 -6.18 -16.03
N ILE A 34 -6.59 -6.38 -16.21
CA ILE A 34 -5.94 -6.42 -17.51
C ILE A 34 -6.38 -7.66 -18.29
N GLU A 35 -6.36 -8.84 -17.66
CA GLU A 35 -6.82 -10.09 -18.29
C GLU A 35 -8.30 -10.03 -18.71
N ALA A 36 -9.16 -9.46 -17.87
CA ALA A 36 -10.57 -9.26 -18.19
C ALA A 36 -10.74 -8.33 -19.40
N ARG A 37 -10.03 -7.20 -19.43
CA ARG A 37 -10.03 -6.25 -20.57
C ARG A 37 -9.59 -6.94 -21.86
N ASP A 38 -8.51 -7.71 -21.82
CA ASP A 38 -7.91 -8.32 -23.00
C ASP A 38 -8.79 -9.46 -23.55
N ASN A 39 -9.45 -10.22 -22.68
CA ASN A 39 -10.43 -11.24 -23.08
C ASN A 39 -11.72 -10.64 -23.66
N ASP A 40 -12.20 -9.53 -23.12
CA ASP A 40 -13.40 -8.84 -23.61
C ASP A 40 -13.14 -8.20 -25.00
N SER A 41 -11.92 -7.73 -25.24
CA SER A 41 -11.51 -7.13 -26.53
C SER A 41 -11.52 -8.09 -27.74
N LYS A 42 -11.42 -9.41 -27.52
CA LYS A 42 -11.52 -10.41 -28.59
C LYS A 42 -12.96 -10.77 -28.98
N SER A 43 -13.95 -10.33 -28.19
CA SER A 43 -15.31 -10.89 -28.21
C SER A 43 -16.38 -9.96 -28.80
N SER A 44 -16.06 -8.71 -29.14
CA SER A 44 -17.12 -7.73 -29.39
C SER A 44 -16.85 -6.71 -30.50
N VAL A 45 -17.73 -6.74 -31.49
CA VAL A 45 -17.80 -5.88 -32.67
C VAL A 45 -18.76 -4.70 -32.37
N GLY A 46 -18.27 -3.46 -32.38
CA GLY A 46 -19.06 -2.24 -32.66
C GLY A 46 -19.45 -1.32 -31.48
N ASP A 47 -19.00 -0.06 -31.57
CA ASP A 47 -19.44 1.24 -30.98
C ASP A 47 -19.90 1.39 -29.52
N LYS A 48 -20.36 0.35 -28.82
CA LYS A 48 -20.88 0.46 -27.44
C LYS A 48 -19.79 0.35 -26.35
N TYR A 49 -18.53 0.18 -26.75
CA TYR A 49 -17.41 -0.16 -25.86
C TYR A 49 -16.59 1.04 -25.33
N GLU A 50 -16.77 2.26 -25.86
CA GLU A 50 -15.91 3.39 -25.45
C GLU A 50 -16.10 3.76 -23.96
N THR A 51 -17.34 3.76 -23.46
CA THR A 51 -17.63 4.09 -22.06
C THR A 51 -17.17 3.01 -21.08
N ASN A 52 -17.39 1.73 -21.40
CA ASN A 52 -16.95 0.62 -20.55
C ASN A 52 -15.42 0.53 -20.49
N ARG A 53 -14.74 0.77 -21.61
CA ARG A 53 -13.28 0.82 -21.68
C ARG A 53 -12.72 2.00 -20.88
N ALA A 54 -13.36 3.16 -20.92
CA ALA A 54 -12.99 4.31 -20.09
C ALA A 54 -13.16 4.01 -18.58
N MET A 55 -14.26 3.38 -18.17
CA MET A 55 -14.48 2.99 -16.77
C MET A 55 -13.44 1.96 -16.28
N MET A 56 -13.10 0.95 -17.09
CA MET A 56 -12.04 -0.01 -16.76
C MET A 56 -10.68 0.66 -16.61
N GLN A 57 -10.37 1.64 -17.47
CA GLN A 57 -9.11 2.37 -17.42
C GLN A 57 -9.01 3.26 -16.17
N ILE A 58 -10.13 3.86 -15.74
CA ILE A 58 -10.22 4.61 -14.47
C ILE A 58 -9.97 3.69 -13.26
N GLU A 59 -10.57 2.49 -13.24
CA GLU A 59 -10.34 1.52 -12.16
C GLU A 59 -8.89 1.02 -12.15
N LEU A 60 -8.28 0.77 -13.32
CA LEU A 60 -6.86 0.44 -13.42
C LEU A 60 -5.96 1.57 -12.90
N GLU A 61 -6.24 2.82 -13.28
CA GLU A 61 -5.50 3.97 -12.78
C GLU A 61 -5.60 4.10 -11.25
N LYS A 62 -6.80 3.92 -10.69
CA LYS A 62 -7.04 3.97 -9.26
C LYS A 62 -6.24 2.89 -8.51
N ASN A 63 -6.26 1.66 -9.01
CA ASN A 63 -5.48 0.57 -8.43
C ASN A 63 -3.97 0.82 -8.55
N ASN A 64 -3.50 1.37 -9.68
CA ASN A 64 -2.09 1.74 -9.86
C ASN A 64 -1.66 2.88 -8.91
N ARG A 65 -2.50 3.89 -8.70
CA ARG A 65 -2.24 4.96 -7.71
C ARG A 65 -2.13 4.39 -6.30
N GLN A 66 -3.00 3.45 -5.93
CA GLN A 66 -2.98 2.81 -4.62
C GLN A 66 -1.73 1.93 -4.44
N LEU A 67 -1.34 1.19 -5.48
CA LEU A 67 -0.09 0.43 -5.52
C LEU A 67 1.13 1.35 -5.35
N ALA A 68 1.17 2.49 -6.04
CA ALA A 68 2.25 3.46 -5.90
C ALA A 68 2.34 4.02 -4.48
N GLN A 69 1.21 4.29 -3.84
CA GLN A 69 1.16 4.72 -2.44
C GLN A 69 1.72 3.65 -1.49
N TYR A 70 1.32 2.39 -1.65
CA TYR A 70 1.86 1.30 -0.81
C TYR A 70 3.34 1.04 -1.05
N LEU A 71 3.83 1.18 -2.30
CA LEU A 71 5.25 1.09 -2.60
C LEU A 71 6.04 2.24 -1.95
N LYS A 72 5.49 3.46 -1.95
CA LYS A 72 6.07 4.60 -1.24
C LYS A 72 6.14 4.34 0.26
N GLN A 73 5.05 3.89 0.87
CA GLN A 73 5.02 3.55 2.29
C GLN A 73 5.99 2.41 2.62
N LYS A 74 6.12 1.40 1.76
CA LYS A 74 7.10 0.31 1.93
C LYS A 74 8.54 0.87 1.95
N LYS A 75 8.85 1.83 1.07
CA LYS A 75 10.15 2.48 1.03
C LYS A 75 10.39 3.34 2.28
N GLU A 76 9.40 4.11 2.69
CA GLU A 76 9.47 4.90 3.93
C GLU A 76 9.70 3.98 5.14
N LEU A 77 9.02 2.83 5.23
CA LEU A 77 9.23 1.84 6.28
C LEU A 77 10.61 1.17 6.23
N SER A 78 11.20 0.96 5.04
CA SER A 78 12.55 0.41 4.93
C SER A 78 13.63 1.40 5.34
N ASP A 79 13.34 2.70 5.26
CA ASP A 79 14.23 3.78 5.62
C ASP A 79 14.16 4.12 7.14
N ILE A 80 13.25 3.50 7.90
CA ILE A 80 13.14 3.70 9.36
C ILE A 80 14.35 3.09 10.07
N ASP A 81 15.21 3.96 10.59
CA ASP A 81 16.29 3.59 11.49
C ASP A 81 15.76 3.39 12.91
N ILE A 82 15.67 2.14 13.35
CA ILE A 82 15.23 1.72 14.68
C ILE A 82 16.09 2.27 15.84
N ASN A 83 17.32 2.71 15.54
CA ASN A 83 18.24 3.30 16.52
C ASN A 83 18.07 4.81 16.68
N LYS A 84 17.32 5.48 15.79
CA LYS A 84 17.01 6.91 15.95
C LYS A 84 15.91 7.11 17.00
N THR A 85 16.26 7.84 18.05
CA THR A 85 15.32 8.43 19.01
C THR A 85 14.83 9.77 18.45
N PHE A 86 13.56 9.84 18.06
CA PHE A 86 12.92 11.08 17.65
C PHE A 86 12.40 11.82 18.90
N ASP A 87 12.90 13.03 19.15
CA ASP A 87 12.45 13.94 20.21
C ASP A 87 11.20 14.77 19.81
N LYS A 88 10.80 14.70 18.54
CA LYS A 88 9.58 15.33 18.00
C LYS A 88 8.77 14.29 17.21
N VAL A 89 7.45 14.41 17.28
CA VAL A 89 6.53 13.58 16.49
C VAL A 89 6.70 13.95 15.02
N GLU A 90 7.40 13.10 14.28
CA GLU A 90 7.52 13.16 12.82
C GLU A 90 6.75 12.02 12.16
N PHE A 91 6.55 12.10 10.85
CA PHE A 91 5.91 11.05 10.06
C PHE A 91 6.64 9.71 10.27
N GLY A 92 5.91 8.66 10.67
CA GLY A 92 6.48 7.38 11.10
C GLY A 92 6.81 7.30 12.60
N SER A 93 6.53 8.32 13.41
CA SER A 93 6.76 8.29 14.85
C SER A 93 5.66 7.55 15.60
N LEU A 94 6.09 6.64 16.49
CA LEU A 94 5.23 5.99 17.46
C LEU A 94 5.02 6.93 18.65
N VAL A 95 3.83 7.52 18.73
CA VAL A 95 3.42 8.39 19.83
C VAL A 95 2.77 7.52 20.90
N LEU A 96 3.49 7.34 22.01
CA LEU A 96 2.99 6.66 23.20
C LEU A 96 2.28 7.70 24.06
N THR A 97 0.96 7.60 24.17
CA THR A 97 0.17 8.42 25.10
C THR A 97 -0.35 7.56 26.25
N ASN A 98 -0.68 8.19 27.37
CA ASN A 98 -1.29 7.54 28.53
C ASN A 98 -2.68 6.93 28.25
N GLN A 99 -3.26 7.17 27.07
CA GLN A 99 -4.55 6.61 26.63
C GLN A 99 -4.42 5.62 25.46
N GLY A 100 -3.23 5.43 24.89
CA GLY A 100 -3.01 4.50 23.78
C GLY A 100 -1.77 4.82 22.94
N ASN A 101 -1.38 3.84 22.12
CA ASN A 101 -0.23 3.93 21.22
C ASN A 101 -0.73 4.30 19.82
N TYR A 102 -0.29 5.44 19.30
CA TYR A 102 -0.69 5.94 17.99
C TYR A 102 0.51 5.97 17.05
N LEU A 103 0.34 5.40 15.86
CA LEU A 103 1.31 5.49 14.77
C LEU A 103 0.92 6.64 13.86
N SER A 104 1.77 7.66 13.77
CA SER A 104 1.58 8.76 12.81
C SER A 104 2.00 8.27 11.42
N LEU A 105 1.03 7.90 10.58
CA LEU A 105 1.16 7.60 9.15
C LEU A 105 0.58 8.72 8.28
#